data_AF-A0A0L7LJ96-F1
#
_entry.id   AF-A0A0L7LJ96-F1
#
_cell.length_a   1.000
_cell.length_b   1.000
_cell.length_c   1.000
_cell.angle_alpha   90.00
_cell.angle_beta   90.00
_cell.angle_gamma   90.00
#
_symmetry.space_group_name_H-M   'P 1'
#
loop_
_entity.id
_entity.type
_entity.pdbx_description
1 polymer ?
#
loop_
_entity_poly.entity_id
_entity_poly.type
_entity_poly.pdbx_seq_one_letter_code
_entity_poly.pdbx_strand_id
1 'polypeptide(L)'
;MAVSLDSDLDPMEEIRFRKKNEIMVIFCKIQKRDEKPAGADLISRTHFRDVLHNGLNMTDSYMMERVMVALDRGTSPFVTMATFAKALSLYLRGDLEERIAYAFT
;
A
#
# COMPACT_ATOMS: atom_id res chain seq x y z
N MET A 1 36.72 -6.89 -24.39
CA MET A 1 35.52 -7.74 -24.26
C MET A 1 34.54 -6.99 -23.39
N ALA A 2 33.58 -6.29 -24.00
CA ALA A 2 32.53 -5.58 -23.27
C ALA A 2 31.57 -6.64 -22.72
N VAL A 3 31.38 -6.64 -21.40
CA VAL A 3 30.38 -7.48 -20.75
C VAL A 3 29.01 -6.86 -21.04
N SER A 4 28.26 -7.47 -21.93
CA SER A 4 26.86 -7.13 -22.17
C SER A 4 26.05 -7.59 -20.95
N LEU A 5 25.83 -6.70 -20.00
CA LEU A 5 24.89 -6.87 -18.88
C LEU A 5 23.68 -5.98 -19.13
N ASP A 6 22.94 -6.26 -20.19
CA ASP A 6 21.61 -5.68 -20.37
C ASP A 6 20.77 -6.65 -21.18
N SER A 7 19.50 -6.74 -20.83
CA SER A 7 18.42 -7.51 -21.48
C SER A 7 18.21 -8.91 -20.90
N ASP A 8 17.40 -8.96 -19.84
CA ASP A 8 16.23 -9.84 -19.70
C ASP A 8 15.73 -9.76 -18.26
N LEU A 9 15.46 -8.53 -17.81
CA LEU A 9 14.58 -8.35 -16.66
C LEU A 9 13.19 -8.72 -17.15
N ASP A 10 12.65 -9.82 -16.63
CA ASP A 10 11.34 -10.34 -16.99
C ASP A 10 10.31 -9.18 -17.05
N PRO A 11 9.53 -9.04 -18.13
CA PRO A 11 8.59 -7.93 -18.28
C PRO A 11 7.59 -7.86 -17.12
N MET A 12 7.33 -8.98 -16.44
CA MET A 12 6.51 -9.03 -15.24
C MET A 12 7.22 -8.44 -14.02
N GLU A 13 8.54 -8.58 -13.92
CA GLU A 13 9.37 -7.93 -12.90
C GLU A 13 9.53 -6.42 -13.14
N GLU A 14 9.64 -5.95 -14.39
CA GLU A 14 9.61 -4.50 -14.66
C GLU A 14 8.24 -3.89 -14.31
N ILE A 15 7.14 -4.57 -14.65
CA ILE A 15 5.78 -4.16 -14.26
C ILE A 15 5.60 -4.20 -12.74
N ARG A 16 6.13 -5.24 -12.07
CA ARG A 16 6.12 -5.34 -10.59
C ARG A 16 6.92 -4.21 -9.96
N PHE A 17 8.10 -3.90 -10.49
CA PHE A 17 9.00 -2.87 -10.00
C PHE A 17 8.42 -1.47 -10.20
N ARG A 18 7.87 -1.15 -11.39
CA ARG A 18 7.19 0.14 -11.63
C ARG A 18 6.03 0.35 -10.66
N LYS A 19 5.17 -0.66 -10.49
CA LYS A 19 4.00 -0.57 -9.59
C LYS A 19 4.41 -0.48 -8.11
N LYS A 20 5.49 -1.16 -7.72
CA LYS A 20 6.11 -1.00 -6.40
C LYS A 20 6.61 0.43 -6.20
N ASN A 21 7.23 1.02 -7.23
CA ASN A 21 7.76 2.37 -7.17
C ASN A 21 6.65 3.44 -7.05
N GLU A 22 5.52 3.26 -7.75
CA GLU A 22 4.37 4.17 -7.66
C GLU A 22 3.73 4.18 -6.27
N ILE A 23 3.48 3.00 -5.69
CA ILE A 23 2.94 2.87 -4.33
C ILE A 23 3.89 3.50 -3.30
N MET A 24 5.20 3.28 -3.47
CA MET A 24 6.23 3.87 -2.61
C MET A 24 6.25 5.40 -2.70
N VAL A 25 6.06 5.97 -3.90
CA VAL A 25 5.95 7.43 -4.09
C VAL A 25 4.71 7.98 -3.40
N ILE A 26 3.57 7.29 -3.46
CA ILE A 26 2.35 7.70 -2.75
C ILE A 26 2.61 7.71 -1.24
N PHE A 27 3.22 6.66 -0.70
CA PHE A 27 3.56 6.59 0.72
C PHE A 27 4.51 7.70 1.16
N CYS A 28 5.58 7.95 0.41
CA CYS A 28 6.53 9.02 0.72
C CYS A 28 5.87 10.41 0.65
N LYS A 29 4.94 10.63 -0.30
CA LYS A 29 4.14 11.86 -0.38
C LYS A 29 3.24 12.03 0.85
N ILE A 30 2.67 10.95 1.38
CA ILE A 30 1.86 10.98 2.61
C ILE A 30 2.72 11.31 3.82
N GLN A 31 3.88 10.66 3.96
CA GLN A 31 4.81 10.96 5.06
C GLN A 31 5.26 12.42 5.09
N LYS A 32 5.48 13.02 3.92
CA LYS A 32 5.84 14.45 3.82
C LYS A 32 4.72 15.41 4.24
N ARG A 33 3.47 14.93 4.32
CA ARG A 33 2.34 15.71 4.87
C ARG A 33 2.26 15.60 6.40
N ASP A 34 2.92 14.61 6.98
CA ASP A 34 2.97 14.44 8.43
C ASP A 34 3.95 15.46 9.02
N GLU A 35 3.46 16.38 9.87
CA GLU A 35 4.29 17.40 10.52
C GLU A 35 5.40 16.77 11.38
N LYS A 36 5.16 15.54 11.88
CA LYS A 36 6.13 14.76 12.64
C LYS A 36 6.11 13.29 12.19
N PRO A 37 7.00 12.88 11.28
CA PRO A 37 7.04 11.50 10.83
C PRO A 37 7.38 10.56 11.99
N ALA A 38 6.54 9.54 12.19
CA ALA A 38 6.71 8.53 13.23
C ALA A 38 7.95 7.63 13.00
N GLY A 39 8.46 7.60 11.77
CA GLY A 39 9.65 6.87 11.34
C GLY A 39 9.75 6.87 9.82
N ALA A 40 10.92 6.53 9.28
CA ALA A 40 11.16 6.51 7.83
C ALA A 40 10.24 5.54 7.07
N ASP A 41 9.72 4.51 7.74
CA ASP A 41 8.89 3.46 7.12
C ASP A 41 7.48 3.35 7.71
N LEU A 42 7.03 4.43 8.36
CA LEU A 42 5.74 4.50 9.07
C LEU A 42 4.91 5.69 8.60
N ILE A 43 3.59 5.48 8.53
CA ILE A 43 2.58 6.53 8.39
C ILE A 43 1.56 6.43 9.52
N SER A 44 0.99 7.57 9.91
CA SER A 44 -0.10 7.60 10.87
C SER A 44 -1.36 6.94 10.31
N ARG A 45 -2.09 6.20 11.14
CA ARG A 45 -3.35 5.55 10.76
C ARG A 45 -4.39 6.55 10.25
N THR A 46 -4.40 7.77 10.80
CA THR A 46 -5.23 8.88 10.32
C THR A 46 -4.92 9.25 8.88
N HIS A 47 -3.64 9.38 8.52
CA HIS A 47 -3.26 9.68 7.14
C HIS A 47 -3.60 8.54 6.17
N PHE A 48 -3.48 7.28 6.62
CA PHE A 48 -3.96 6.15 5.83
C PHE A 48 -5.49 6.20 5.63
N ARG A 49 -6.23 6.61 6.66
CA ARG A 49 -7.69 6.82 6.59
C ARG A 49 -8.06 7.84 5.52
N ASP A 50 -7.35 8.95 5.47
CA ASP A 50 -7.60 10.00 4.48
C ASP A 50 -7.34 9.50 3.05
N VAL A 51 -6.40 8.58 2.85
CA VAL A 51 -6.16 7.94 1.55
C VAL A 51 -7.32 7.03 1.16
N LEU A 52 -7.83 6.23 2.09
CA LEU A 52 -8.99 5.38 1.84
C LEU A 52 -10.24 6.23 1.55
N HIS A 53 -10.46 7.27 2.34
CA HIS A 53 -11.62 8.15 2.21
C HIS A 53 -11.56 9.00 0.93
N ASN A 54 -10.47 9.73 0.70
CA ASN A 54 -10.36 10.69 -0.40
C ASN A 54 -9.88 10.05 -1.71
N GLY A 55 -9.06 8.99 -1.62
CA GLY A 55 -8.48 8.33 -2.79
C GLY A 55 -9.30 7.15 -3.31
N LEU A 56 -9.92 6.37 -2.41
CA LEU A 56 -10.71 5.19 -2.76
C LEU A 56 -12.22 5.37 -2.51
N ASN A 57 -12.63 6.58 -2.10
CA ASN A 57 -14.03 6.95 -1.85
C ASN A 57 -14.71 6.05 -0.80
N MET A 58 -13.94 5.53 0.16
CA MET A 58 -14.44 4.75 1.29
C MET A 58 -14.99 5.69 2.37
N THR A 59 -16.25 6.10 2.20
CA THR A 59 -16.93 7.08 3.07
C THR A 59 -17.49 6.47 4.35
N ASP A 60 -17.80 5.17 4.33
CA ASP A 60 -18.26 4.44 5.51
C ASP A 60 -17.12 4.25 6.52
N SER A 61 -17.22 4.98 7.63
CA SER A 61 -16.20 4.96 8.68
C SER A 61 -16.13 3.63 9.42
N TYR A 62 -17.22 2.87 9.51
CA TYR A 62 -17.23 1.55 10.10
C TYR A 62 -16.53 0.54 9.20
N MET A 63 -16.80 0.57 7.89
CA MET A 63 -16.08 -0.29 6.93
C MET A 63 -14.59 0.03 6.90
N MET A 64 -14.21 1.30 6.98
CA MET A 64 -12.81 1.71 6.97
C MET A 64 -12.05 1.22 8.21
N GLU A 65 -12.68 1.26 9.38
CA GLU A 65 -12.11 0.67 10.61
C GLU A 65 -11.94 -0.85 10.45
N ARG A 66 -12.94 -1.54 9.88
CA ARG A 66 -12.88 -2.99 9.63
C ARG A 66 -11.74 -3.36 8.69
N VAL A 67 -11.53 -2.57 7.63
CA VAL A 67 -10.43 -2.75 6.68
C VAL A 67 -9.09 -2.52 7.37
N MET A 68 -8.97 -1.47 8.18
CA MET A 68 -7.73 -1.22 8.93
C MET A 68 -7.39 -2.36 9.90
N VAL A 69 -8.37 -2.87 10.63
CA VAL A 69 -8.20 -4.01 11.55
C VAL A 69 -7.84 -5.30 10.80
N ALA A 70 -8.42 -5.53 9.61
CA ALA A 70 -8.09 -6.69 8.78
C ALA A 70 -6.65 -6.63 8.23
N LEU A 71 -6.19 -5.43 7.87
CA LEU A 71 -4.85 -5.19 7.32
C LEU A 71 -3.77 -5.26 8.39
N ASP A 72 -4.04 -4.68 9.55
CA ASP A 72 -3.15 -4.64 10.69
C ASP A 72 -3.94 -5.04 11.93
N ARG A 73 -3.80 -6.31 12.34
CA ARG A 73 -4.43 -6.84 13.57
C ARG A 73 -3.91 -6.16 14.84
N GLY A 74 -2.90 -5.29 14.72
CA GLY A 74 -2.33 -4.52 15.81
C GLY A 74 -3.15 -3.26 16.16
N THR A 75 -3.02 -2.84 17.43
CA THR A 75 -3.56 -1.56 17.93
C THR A 75 -2.60 -0.39 17.70
N SER A 76 -1.52 -0.60 16.93
CA SER A 76 -0.53 0.43 16.64
C SER A 76 -1.18 1.63 15.94
N PRO A 77 -0.94 2.86 16.40
CA PRO A 77 -1.43 4.06 15.71
C PRO A 77 -0.70 4.31 14.37
N PHE A 78 0.26 3.47 14.00
CA PHE A 78 1.08 3.59 12.81
C PHE A 78 0.94 2.36 11.91
N VAL A 79 1.00 2.61 10.59
CA VAL A 79 0.96 1.60 9.52
C VAL A 79 2.32 1.60 8.82
N THR A 80 2.89 0.42 8.61
CA THR A 80 4.17 0.26 7.88
C THR A 80 3.98 0.38 6.38
N MET A 81 5.06 0.70 5.65
CA MET A 81 5.06 0.67 4.18
C MET A 81 4.63 -0.69 3.63
N ALA A 82 5.08 -1.79 4.26
CA ALA A 82 4.72 -3.14 3.82
C ALA A 82 3.20 -3.39 3.90
N THR A 83 2.57 -3.01 5.02
CA THR A 83 1.12 -3.13 5.20
C THR A 83 0.36 -2.22 4.24
N PHE A 84 0.81 -0.98 4.08
CA PHE A 84 0.23 -0.03 3.13
C PHE A 84 0.30 -0.53 1.67
N ALA A 85 1.46 -1.04 1.25
CA ALA A 85 1.64 -1.58 -0.08
C ALA A 85 0.79 -2.83 -0.32
N LYS A 86 0.68 -3.71 0.69
CA LYS A 86 -0.21 -4.87 0.62
C LYS A 86 -1.68 -4.45 0.48
N ALA A 87 -2.13 -3.49 1.28
CA ALA A 87 -3.50 -2.96 1.22
C ALA A 87 -3.85 -2.39 -0.15
N LEU A 88 -2.99 -1.52 -0.69
CA LEU A 88 -3.19 -0.93 -2.01
C LEU A 88 -3.07 -1.95 -3.14
N SER A 89 -2.20 -2.95 -3.00
CA SER A 89 -2.08 -4.02 -4.00
C SER A 89 -3.36 -4.85 -4.07
N LEU A 90 -3.96 -5.19 -2.93
CA LEU A 90 -5.26 -5.88 -2.87
C LEU A 90 -6.38 -5.02 -3.48
N TYR A 91 -6.41 -3.72 -3.13
CA TYR A 91 -7.43 -2.80 -3.61
C TYR A 91 -7.33 -2.49 -5.10
N LEU A 92 -6.14 -2.19 -5.61
CA LEU A 92 -5.94 -1.68 -6.97
C LEU A 92 -5.67 -2.78 -7.99
N ARG A 93 -5.22 -3.97 -7.57
CA ARG A 93 -4.68 -4.99 -8.49
C ARG A 93 -5.12 -6.43 -8.25
N GLY A 94 -5.80 -6.75 -7.15
CA GLY A 94 -6.24 -8.13 -6.91
C GLY A 94 -7.14 -8.63 -8.05
N ASP A 95 -6.84 -9.81 -8.58
CA ASP A 95 -7.80 -10.55 -9.40
C ASP A 95 -9.06 -10.84 -8.55
N LEU A 96 -10.20 -11.09 -9.17
CA LEU A 96 -11.46 -11.28 -8.45
C LEU A 96 -11.34 -12.41 -7.42
N GLU A 97 -10.60 -13.48 -7.75
CA GLU A 97 -10.33 -14.59 -6.82
C GLU A 97 -9.49 -14.17 -5.60
N GLU A 98 -8.44 -13.37 -5.78
CA GLU A 98 -7.60 -12.91 -4.66
C GLU A 98 -8.39 -11.98 -3.73
N ARG A 99 -9.28 -11.15 -4.29
CA ARG A 99 -10.19 -10.29 -3.54
C ARG A 99 -11.21 -11.08 -2.73
N ILE A 100 -11.77 -12.15 -3.30
CA ILE A 100 -12.71 -13.04 -2.61
C ILE A 100 -12.00 -13.80 -1.48
N ALA A 101 -10.84 -14.39 -1.75
CA ALA A 101 -10.10 -15.16 -0.75
C ALA A 101 -9.73 -14.31 0.48
N TYR A 102 -9.28 -13.06 0.27
CA TYR A 102 -8.96 -12.14 1.38
C TYR A 102 -10.21 -11.60 2.10
N ALA A 103 -11.37 -11.53 1.44
CA ALA A 103 -12.62 -11.06 2.06
C ALA A 103 -13.27 -12.10 3.00
N PHE A 104 -12.99 -13.39 2.82
CA PHE A 104 -13.61 -14.49 3.56
C PHE A 104 -12.66 -15.30 4.46
N THR A 105 -11.39 -14.90 4.58
CA THR A 105 -10.37 -15.51 5.46
C THR A 105 -10.10 -14.64 6.69
#